data_AF-A0A4Q6FLX8-F1
#
_entry.id   AF-A0A4Q6FLX8-F1
#
_cell.length_a   1.000
_cell.length_b   1.000
_cell.length_c   1.000
_cell.angle_alpha   90.00
_cell.angle_beta   90.00
_cell.angle_gamma   90.00
#
_symmetry.space_group_name_H-M   'P 1'
#
loop_
_entity.id
_entity.type
_entity.pdbx_description
1 polymer ?
#
loop_
_entity_poly.entity_id
_entity_poly.type
_entity_poly.pdbx_seq_one_letter_code
_entity_poly.pdbx_strand_id
1 'polypeptide(L)'
;MTESFSFRAHRGRTQRVGFGSRGFFLFVFFLFALTSCRIKESTGEILVRAPNPGNFEIYRIESEEPLQFISEQVGSYNQPLTLPAGHYLILADCSYESVILRPSENRTLVAHQVIFNPPVSPQPDDNFSIQCNRFAKTKSRQQFDNRYTLNILHGTRDLLVGMVPMTIKFDDFANHENPQLLSYNLSGMRVNAYDGMKPKTSFFISPVNGLLSVTETQEFGHWQFLLGGEYRLEVNGTSMDVTLKEGEQLEVAPAFLRVDVSESVNLNTSSNILGTPSYVELNGGHWLDLNETYPVLPGTATLKMNGSLKEHVVDLVSSELTEKKVRSVLVDLDCSPWDWSCLGSRDVYLYETDKSYP
;
A
#
# COMPACT_ATOMS: atom_id res chain seq x y z
N MET A 1 -38.44 -45.97 -7.53
CA MET A 1 -39.10 -47.10 -8.20
C MET A 1 -38.16 -47.55 -9.31
N THR A 2 -37.30 -48.53 -9.02
CA THR A 2 -37.43 -49.94 -9.45
C THR A 2 -37.25 -50.04 -10.98
N GLU A 3 -36.07 -50.46 -11.46
CA GLU A 3 -35.76 -51.86 -11.84
C GLU A 3 -36.73 -52.38 -12.92
N SER A 4 -36.38 -53.09 -13.98
CA SER A 4 -35.24 -53.90 -14.45
C SER A 4 -35.69 -54.42 -15.84
N PHE A 5 -34.87 -54.91 -16.77
CA PHE A 5 -34.42 -56.30 -16.84
C PHE A 5 -33.60 -56.57 -18.12
N SER A 6 -32.52 -57.34 -17.96
CA SER A 6 -32.10 -58.55 -18.72
C SER A 6 -32.01 -58.53 -20.25
N PHE A 7 -30.88 -59.05 -20.78
CA PHE A 7 -30.94 -60.28 -21.61
C PHE A 7 -29.65 -61.13 -21.59
N ARG A 8 -29.89 -62.42 -21.25
CA ARG A 8 -29.25 -63.70 -21.63
C ARG A 8 -27.73 -63.90 -21.67
N ALA A 9 -27.32 -64.82 -20.79
CA ALA A 9 -26.16 -65.67 -20.92
C ALA A 9 -26.29 -66.71 -22.06
N HIS A 10 -25.22 -66.87 -22.85
CA HIS A 10 -24.99 -68.07 -23.65
C HIS A 10 -23.87 -68.91 -23.01
N ARG A 11 -24.20 -70.16 -22.72
CA ARG A 11 -23.28 -71.21 -22.26
C ARG A 11 -22.27 -71.54 -23.35
N GLY A 12 -21.01 -71.12 -23.13
CA GLY A 12 -19.83 -71.57 -23.86
C GLY A 12 -19.08 -72.64 -23.06
N ARG A 13 -18.69 -73.69 -23.79
CA ARG A 13 -18.11 -74.96 -23.35
C ARG A 13 -16.77 -74.77 -22.60
N THR A 14 -16.65 -75.36 -21.42
CA THR A 14 -15.39 -75.46 -20.65
C THR A 14 -14.41 -76.42 -21.34
N GLN A 15 -13.29 -75.90 -21.84
CA GLN A 15 -12.05 -76.68 -22.03
C GLN A 15 -11.11 -76.37 -20.87
N ARG A 16 -10.85 -77.38 -20.03
CA ARG A 16 -9.80 -77.35 -19.02
C ARG A 16 -8.44 -77.36 -19.72
N VAL A 17 -7.76 -76.22 -19.73
CA VAL A 17 -6.30 -76.19 -19.87
C VAL A 17 -5.75 -76.05 -18.46
N GLY A 18 -5.15 -77.13 -17.95
CA GLY A 18 -4.52 -77.15 -16.64
C GLY A 18 -3.31 -76.23 -16.63
N PHE A 19 -3.47 -75.02 -16.09
CA PHE A 19 -2.35 -74.22 -15.65
C PHE A 19 -1.87 -74.80 -14.32
N GLY A 20 -0.72 -75.49 -14.36
CA GLY A 20 -0.06 -75.97 -13.16
C GLY A 20 0.13 -74.83 -12.17
N SER A 21 -0.31 -75.05 -10.94
CA SER A 21 -0.29 -74.07 -9.83
C SER A 21 1.10 -73.48 -9.55
N ARG A 22 2.17 -74.10 -10.03
CA ARG A 22 3.55 -73.57 -9.90
C ARG A 22 3.87 -72.42 -10.86
N GLY A 23 3.26 -72.36 -12.04
CA GLY A 23 3.50 -71.29 -13.02
C GLY A 23 2.76 -69.99 -12.69
N PHE A 24 1.55 -70.10 -12.12
CA PHE A 24 0.74 -68.95 -11.73
C PHE A 24 1.33 -68.21 -10.52
N PHE A 25 1.87 -68.94 -9.54
CA PHE A 25 2.57 -68.32 -8.40
C PHE A 25 3.87 -67.62 -8.82
N LEU A 26 4.64 -68.17 -9.77
CA LEU A 26 5.85 -67.53 -10.29
C LEU A 26 5.55 -66.24 -11.09
N PHE A 27 4.45 -66.23 -11.86
CA PHE A 27 4.05 -65.04 -12.62
C PHE A 27 3.49 -63.93 -11.72
N VAL A 28 2.73 -64.29 -10.67
CA VAL A 28 2.26 -63.34 -9.66
C VAL A 28 3.41 -62.79 -8.81
N PHE A 29 4.41 -63.61 -8.47
CA PHE A 29 5.60 -63.13 -7.74
C PHE A 29 6.46 -62.18 -8.59
N PHE A 30 6.58 -62.42 -9.90
CA PHE A 30 7.26 -61.50 -10.83
C PHE A 30 6.50 -60.19 -11.03
N LEU A 31 5.17 -60.23 -11.06
CA LEU A 31 4.32 -59.02 -11.10
C LEU A 31 4.38 -58.18 -9.82
N PHE A 32 4.59 -58.81 -8.64
CA PHE A 32 4.82 -58.08 -7.39
C PHE A 32 6.27 -57.61 -7.20
N ALA A 33 7.25 -58.27 -7.82
CA ALA A 33 8.65 -57.83 -7.77
C ALA A 33 8.94 -56.58 -8.62
N LEU A 34 8.14 -56.34 -9.66
CA LEU A 34 8.29 -55.19 -10.56
C LEU A 34 7.61 -53.90 -10.07
N THR A 35 6.77 -53.94 -9.03
CA THR A 35 6.04 -52.76 -8.53
C THR A 35 6.77 -51.99 -7.42
N SER A 36 7.95 -52.46 -6.96
CA SER A 36 8.65 -51.85 -5.81
C SER A 36 10.01 -51.22 -6.14
N CYS A 37 10.30 -50.97 -7.42
CA CYS A 37 11.42 -50.09 -7.80
C CYS A 37 10.92 -48.65 -7.95
N ARG A 38 10.39 -48.07 -6.85
CA ARG A 38 10.35 -46.61 -6.73
C ARG A 38 11.79 -46.18 -6.48
N ILE A 39 12.48 -45.73 -7.53
CA ILE A 39 13.76 -45.04 -7.41
C ILE A 39 13.51 -43.92 -6.38
N LYS A 40 14.13 -44.04 -5.19
CA LYS A 40 14.09 -42.96 -4.21
C LYS A 40 14.71 -41.76 -4.89
N GLU A 41 13.90 -40.74 -5.14
CA GLU A 41 14.37 -39.47 -5.67
C GLU A 41 15.46 -38.97 -4.72
N SER A 42 16.63 -38.63 -5.27
CA SER A 42 17.74 -38.15 -4.45
C SER A 42 17.35 -36.84 -3.79
N THR A 43 17.48 -36.74 -2.47
CA THR A 43 17.08 -35.56 -1.69
C THR A 43 18.29 -34.83 -1.12
N GLY A 44 18.16 -33.53 -0.91
CA GLY A 44 19.00 -32.74 -0.02
C GLY A 44 18.16 -32.14 1.11
N GLU A 45 18.81 -31.40 2.00
CA GLU A 45 18.17 -30.72 3.12
C GLU A 45 18.46 -29.23 3.06
N ILE A 46 17.44 -28.43 3.36
CA ILE A 46 17.58 -26.99 3.53
C ILE A 46 17.16 -26.55 4.92
N LEU A 47 17.96 -25.69 5.53
CA LEU A 47 17.68 -25.04 6.80
C LEU A 47 17.79 -23.53 6.61
N VAL A 48 16.71 -22.80 6.91
CA VAL A 48 16.76 -21.33 6.98
C VAL A 48 16.71 -20.92 8.44
N ARG A 49 17.83 -20.37 8.95
CA ARG A 49 17.94 -19.90 10.34
C ARG A 49 17.37 -18.49 10.46
N ALA A 50 16.59 -18.22 11.49
CA ALA A 50 16.06 -16.89 11.79
C ALA A 50 16.01 -16.65 13.30
N PRO A 51 15.96 -15.39 13.79
CA PRO A 51 15.89 -15.12 15.23
C PRO A 51 14.61 -15.64 15.88
N ASN A 52 13.51 -15.68 15.12
CA ASN A 52 12.19 -16.08 15.57
C ASN A 52 11.55 -17.12 14.63
N PRO A 53 10.57 -17.91 15.11
CA PRO A 53 9.83 -18.83 14.25
C PRO A 53 8.97 -18.08 13.22
N GLY A 54 8.56 -18.78 12.17
CA GLY A 54 7.77 -18.24 11.07
C GLY A 54 7.96 -19.10 9.82
N ASN A 55 7.43 -18.63 8.70
CA ASN A 55 7.45 -19.38 7.45
C ASN A 55 8.14 -18.61 6.32
N PHE A 56 8.62 -19.36 5.33
CA PHE A 56 9.15 -18.85 4.07
C PHE A 56 8.60 -19.69 2.90
N GLU A 57 8.61 -19.12 1.70
CA GLU A 57 8.12 -19.78 0.50
C GLU A 57 9.26 -20.37 -0.31
N ILE A 58 8.98 -21.48 -0.98
CA ILE A 58 9.93 -22.22 -1.78
C ILE A 58 9.27 -22.58 -3.11
N TYR A 59 9.91 -22.21 -4.20
CA TYR A 59 9.48 -22.55 -5.56
C TYR A 59 10.53 -23.38 -6.26
N ARG A 60 10.17 -24.56 -6.80
CA ARG A 60 11.08 -25.35 -7.64
C ARG A 60 11.12 -24.75 -9.04
N ILE A 61 12.31 -24.45 -9.54
CA ILE A 61 12.55 -23.90 -10.88
C ILE A 61 12.83 -25.06 -11.85
N GLU A 62 12.11 -25.10 -12.98
CA GLU A 62 12.37 -26.04 -14.08
C GLU A 62 13.36 -25.47 -15.10
N SER A 63 13.07 -24.24 -15.50
CA SER A 63 13.79 -23.48 -16.51
C SER A 63 13.88 -22.04 -16.04
N GLU A 64 15.02 -21.40 -16.32
CA GLU A 64 15.21 -19.97 -16.08
C GLU A 64 14.83 -19.12 -17.29
N GLU A 65 14.74 -19.73 -18.48
CA GLU A 65 14.46 -19.06 -19.74
C GLU A 65 13.54 -19.93 -20.63
N PRO A 66 12.22 -19.71 -20.63
CA PRO A 66 11.47 -18.80 -19.76
C PRO A 66 11.44 -19.32 -18.31
N LEU A 67 11.32 -18.40 -17.34
CA LEU A 67 11.18 -18.74 -15.93
C LEU A 67 9.91 -19.59 -15.71
N GLN A 68 10.10 -20.83 -15.29
CA GLN A 68 9.01 -21.80 -15.05
C GLN A 68 9.12 -22.39 -13.64
N PHE A 69 8.02 -22.30 -12.89
CA PHE A 69 7.89 -22.87 -11.56
C PHE A 69 7.03 -24.14 -11.61
N ILE A 70 7.49 -25.21 -10.97
CA ILE A 70 6.84 -26.54 -11.02
C ILE A 70 6.04 -26.85 -9.76
N SER A 71 6.50 -26.32 -8.62
CA SER A 71 5.83 -26.52 -7.33
C SER A 71 6.11 -25.37 -6.37
N GLU A 72 5.11 -25.11 -5.52
CA GLU A 72 5.18 -24.20 -4.39
C GLU A 72 5.12 -25.01 -3.11
N GLN A 73 5.98 -24.68 -2.15
CA GLN A 73 6.05 -25.28 -0.84
C GLN A 73 6.30 -24.19 0.20
N VAL A 74 5.91 -24.47 1.44
CA VAL A 74 6.16 -23.58 2.58
C VAL A 74 7.15 -24.27 3.50
N GLY A 75 8.25 -23.59 3.81
CA GLY A 75 9.21 -23.99 4.82
C GLY A 75 8.98 -23.24 6.13
N SER A 76 9.43 -23.82 7.24
CA SER A 76 9.42 -23.20 8.57
C SER A 76 10.83 -22.80 8.96
N TYR A 77 11.04 -21.58 9.48
CA TYR A 77 12.35 -21.17 9.98
C TYR A 77 12.81 -22.08 11.12
N ASN A 78 14.14 -22.26 11.20
CA ASN A 78 14.82 -23.08 12.20
C ASN A 78 14.42 -24.58 12.19
N GLN A 79 13.73 -25.05 11.14
CA GLN A 79 13.42 -26.45 10.93
C GLN A 79 14.02 -26.93 9.62
N PRO A 80 14.77 -28.05 9.61
CA PRO A 80 15.28 -28.62 8.38
C PRO A 80 14.14 -29.16 7.52
N LEU A 81 14.21 -28.91 6.22
CA LEU A 81 13.26 -29.39 5.22
C LEU A 81 13.99 -30.24 4.18
N THR A 82 13.57 -31.49 4.04
CA THR A 82 14.07 -32.37 2.99
C THR A 82 13.35 -32.08 1.67
N LEU A 83 14.13 -31.80 0.62
CA LEU A 83 13.62 -31.52 -0.72
C LEU A 83 14.31 -32.44 -1.74
N PRO A 84 13.66 -32.80 -2.86
CA PRO A 84 14.34 -33.41 -4.00
C PRO A 84 15.54 -32.56 -4.46
N ALA A 85 16.54 -33.19 -5.05
CA ALA A 85 17.62 -32.45 -5.69
C ALA A 85 17.07 -31.62 -6.86
N GLY A 86 17.56 -30.39 -7.01
CA GLY A 86 17.05 -29.47 -8.03
C GLY A 86 17.40 -28.00 -7.77
N HIS A 87 16.84 -27.14 -8.60
CA HIS A 87 16.98 -25.68 -8.47
C HIS A 87 15.74 -25.09 -7.79
N TYR A 88 15.96 -24.23 -6.79
CA TYR A 88 14.92 -23.66 -5.95
C TYR A 88 15.09 -22.15 -5.83
N LEU A 89 13.97 -21.43 -5.79
CA LEU A 89 13.85 -20.05 -5.36
C LEU A 89 13.24 -20.02 -3.97
N ILE A 90 13.94 -19.42 -3.02
CA ILE A 90 13.47 -19.28 -1.64
C ILE A 90 13.13 -17.83 -1.44
N LEU A 91 11.91 -17.54 -0.96
CA LEU A 91 11.44 -16.19 -0.72
C LEU A 91 11.15 -15.99 0.76
N ALA A 92 11.71 -14.94 1.34
CA ALA A 92 11.43 -14.50 2.71
C ALA A 92 11.12 -13.01 2.70
N ASP A 93 9.86 -12.66 2.93
CA ASP A 93 9.34 -11.29 2.85
C ASP A 93 9.94 -10.52 1.65
N CYS A 94 10.71 -9.46 1.91
CA CYS A 94 11.35 -8.61 0.91
C CYS A 94 12.68 -9.14 0.36
N SER A 95 12.87 -10.46 0.31
CA SER A 95 14.13 -11.05 -0.13
C SER A 95 13.96 -12.41 -0.78
N TYR A 96 14.99 -12.80 -1.53
CA TYR A 96 15.07 -14.09 -2.18
C TYR A 96 16.50 -14.63 -2.21
N GLU A 97 16.62 -15.94 -2.39
CA GLU A 97 17.86 -16.64 -2.70
C GLU A 97 17.57 -17.77 -3.69
N SER A 98 18.44 -17.92 -4.70
CA SER A 98 18.42 -19.05 -5.63
C SER A 98 19.39 -20.12 -5.17
N VAL A 99 18.90 -21.35 -4.96
CA VAL A 99 19.67 -22.46 -4.40
C VAL A 99 19.60 -23.67 -5.31
N ILE A 100 20.76 -24.16 -5.73
CA ILE A 100 20.90 -25.47 -6.38
C ILE A 100 21.22 -26.48 -5.29
N LEU A 101 20.28 -27.38 -5.02
CA LEU A 101 20.40 -28.41 -3.98
C LEU A 101 20.85 -29.73 -4.61
N ARG A 102 22.05 -30.20 -4.24
CA ARG A 102 22.61 -31.46 -4.73
C ARG A 102 22.16 -32.65 -3.86
N PRO A 103 22.25 -33.90 -4.37
CA PRO A 103 21.98 -35.09 -3.59
C PRO A 103 22.77 -35.13 -2.28
N SER A 104 22.09 -35.37 -1.16
CA SER A 104 22.66 -35.45 0.19
C SER A 104 23.39 -34.19 0.66
N GLU A 105 23.17 -33.05 -0.01
CA GLU A 105 23.70 -31.76 0.44
C GLU A 105 22.82 -31.17 1.54
N ASN A 106 23.46 -30.63 2.58
CA ASN A 106 22.81 -29.82 3.60
C ASN A 106 23.15 -28.36 3.31
N ARG A 107 22.14 -27.58 2.94
CA ARG A 107 22.29 -26.15 2.68
C ARG A 107 21.69 -25.35 3.83
N THR A 108 22.45 -24.39 4.36
CA THR A 108 21.96 -23.46 5.37
C THR A 108 21.92 -22.04 4.82
N LEU A 109 20.80 -21.36 5.01
CA LEU A 109 20.62 -19.93 4.75
C LEU A 109 20.34 -19.20 6.06
N VAL A 110 20.58 -17.90 6.06
CA VAL A 110 20.35 -17.02 7.22
C VAL A 110 19.36 -15.95 6.82
N ALA A 111 18.28 -15.83 7.60
CA ALA A 111 17.36 -14.71 7.58
C ALA A 111 17.57 -13.87 8.84
N HIS A 112 17.67 -12.56 8.65
CA HIS A 112 17.73 -11.57 9.71
C HIS A 112 16.35 -11.01 9.97
N GLN A 113 16.10 -10.56 11.19
CA GLN A 113 14.86 -9.90 11.55
C GLN A 113 15.04 -8.38 11.47
N VAL A 114 14.15 -7.72 10.75
CA VAL A 114 14.04 -6.26 10.72
C VAL A 114 12.74 -5.87 11.41
N ILE A 115 12.87 -5.03 12.44
CA ILE A 115 11.77 -4.55 13.27
C ILE A 115 11.63 -3.04 13.09
N PHE A 116 10.43 -2.59 12.79
CA PHE A 116 10.07 -1.19 12.75
C PHE A 116 9.25 -0.86 14.00
N ASN A 117 9.79 -0.05 14.91
CA ASN A 117 9.12 0.24 16.17
C ASN A 117 8.26 1.50 16.03
N PRO A 118 6.92 1.40 16.05
CA PRO A 118 6.09 2.59 16.07
C PRO A 118 6.25 3.33 17.42
N PRO A 119 6.24 4.67 17.43
CA PRO A 119 6.44 5.47 18.65
C PRO A 119 5.22 5.42 19.59
N VAL A 120 4.07 4.99 19.07
CA VAL A 120 2.84 4.69 19.81
C VAL A 120 2.31 3.33 19.40
N SER A 121 1.48 2.69 20.23
CA SER A 121 0.88 1.40 19.88
C SER A 121 -0.08 1.55 18.70
N PRO A 122 0.14 0.84 17.58
CA PRO A 122 -0.72 0.96 16.39
C PRO A 122 -2.15 0.53 16.68
N GLN A 123 -3.09 1.26 16.09
CA GLN A 123 -4.50 0.91 15.98
C GLN A 123 -4.81 0.33 14.59
N PRO A 124 -5.96 -0.36 14.41
CA PRO A 124 -6.30 -1.01 13.14
C PRO A 124 -6.36 -0.07 11.93
N ASP A 125 -6.75 1.18 12.16
CA ASP A 125 -6.93 2.22 11.13
C ASP A 125 -5.70 3.12 10.97
N ASP A 126 -4.64 2.90 11.77
CA ASP A 126 -3.35 3.55 11.54
C ASP A 126 -2.69 2.97 10.27
N ASN A 127 -1.76 3.72 9.67
CA ASN A 127 -1.13 3.33 8.42
C ASN A 127 0.39 3.27 8.55
N PHE A 128 0.95 2.18 8.04
CA PHE A 128 2.38 1.95 7.87
C PHE A 128 2.56 1.05 6.66
N SER A 129 3.36 1.47 5.68
CA SER A 129 3.56 0.72 4.44
C SER A 129 5.03 0.37 4.23
N ILE A 130 5.28 -0.83 3.71
CA ILE A 130 6.58 -1.25 3.19
C ILE A 130 6.37 -1.81 1.79
N GLN A 131 7.12 -1.32 0.81
CA GLN A 131 7.16 -1.88 -0.53
C GLN A 131 8.55 -2.40 -0.87
N CYS A 132 8.63 -3.50 -1.61
CA CYS A 132 9.91 -4.09 -1.99
C CYS A 132 9.78 -4.97 -3.23
N ASN A 133 10.91 -5.20 -3.90
CA ASN A 133 10.99 -6.17 -4.99
C ASN A 133 11.32 -7.54 -4.42
N ARG A 134 10.34 -8.44 -4.39
CA ARG A 134 10.50 -9.77 -3.82
C ARG A 134 11.41 -10.67 -4.65
N PHE A 135 11.32 -10.57 -5.98
CA PHE A 135 12.19 -11.28 -6.90
C PHE A 135 12.45 -10.44 -8.15
N ALA A 136 13.72 -10.13 -8.41
CA ALA A 136 14.09 -9.14 -9.43
C ALA A 136 13.67 -9.55 -10.86
N LYS A 137 13.70 -10.86 -11.18
CA LYS A 137 13.36 -11.34 -12.53
C LYS A 137 11.87 -11.19 -12.88
N THR A 138 10.97 -11.30 -11.90
CA THR A 138 9.52 -11.17 -12.16
C THR A 138 9.04 -9.73 -12.12
N LYS A 139 9.86 -8.80 -11.58
CA LYS A 139 9.47 -7.40 -11.32
C LYS A 139 8.20 -7.27 -10.46
N SER A 140 7.84 -8.32 -9.73
CA SER A 140 6.69 -8.30 -8.83
C SER A 140 7.05 -7.49 -7.59
N ARG A 141 6.29 -6.41 -7.37
CA ARG A 141 6.37 -5.60 -6.17
C ARG A 141 5.47 -6.20 -5.11
N GLN A 142 5.99 -6.35 -3.92
CA GLN A 142 5.22 -6.71 -2.74
C GLN A 142 4.98 -5.48 -1.90
N GLN A 143 3.76 -5.33 -1.40
CA GLN A 143 3.37 -4.30 -0.45
C GLN A 143 2.93 -4.98 0.83
N PHE A 144 3.41 -4.48 1.96
CA PHE A 144 3.01 -4.87 3.30
C PHE A 144 2.42 -3.66 4.01
N ASP A 145 1.18 -3.82 4.48
CA ASP A 145 0.49 -2.80 5.26
C ASP A 145 0.45 -3.24 6.73
N ASN A 146 0.79 -2.33 7.64
CA ASN A 146 0.81 -2.53 9.09
C ASN A 146 1.60 -3.77 9.56
N ARG A 147 2.65 -4.13 8.81
CA ARG A 147 3.58 -5.21 9.17
C ARG A 147 4.93 -4.64 9.63
N TYR A 148 5.12 -4.64 10.94
CA TYR A 148 6.26 -4.04 11.62
C TYR A 148 7.47 -4.97 11.77
N THR A 149 7.38 -6.21 11.30
CA THR A 149 8.44 -7.21 11.45
C THR A 149 8.56 -8.04 10.19
N LEU A 150 9.78 -8.04 9.64
CA LEU A 150 10.14 -8.79 8.44
C LEU A 150 11.31 -9.72 8.74
N ASN A 151 11.31 -10.91 8.14
CA ASN A 151 12.45 -11.80 8.07
C ASN A 151 13.04 -11.71 6.66
N ILE A 152 14.29 -11.25 6.58
CA ILE A 152 14.96 -10.91 5.33
C ILE A 152 16.25 -11.74 5.21
N LEU A 153 16.38 -12.52 4.13
CA LEU A 153 17.58 -13.29 3.82
C LEU A 153 18.80 -12.38 3.70
N HIS A 154 19.94 -12.90 4.17
CA HIS A 154 21.26 -12.27 4.09
C HIS A 154 21.56 -11.69 2.69
N GLY A 155 22.34 -10.60 2.65
CA GLY A 155 22.66 -9.84 1.43
C GLY A 155 22.27 -8.36 1.53
N THR A 156 22.31 -7.65 0.40
CA THR A 156 21.85 -6.26 0.30
C THR A 156 20.40 -6.19 -0.19
N ARG A 157 19.57 -5.36 0.43
CA ARG A 157 18.12 -5.28 0.18
C ARG A 157 17.64 -3.84 0.14
N ASP A 158 16.88 -3.52 -0.90
CA ASP A 158 16.23 -2.22 -1.07
C ASP A 158 14.74 -2.33 -0.72
N LEU A 159 14.30 -1.44 0.16
CA LEU A 159 12.95 -1.30 0.64
C LEU A 159 12.47 0.14 0.40
N LEU A 160 11.17 0.32 0.29
CA LEU A 160 10.50 1.60 0.36
C LEU A 160 9.63 1.59 1.62
N VAL A 161 10.08 2.25 2.69
CA VAL A 161 9.41 2.25 3.99
C VAL A 161 8.71 3.59 4.16
N GLY A 162 7.38 3.60 4.18
CA GLY A 162 6.59 4.84 4.25
C GLY A 162 7.05 5.87 3.21
N MET A 163 7.17 5.45 1.93
CA MET A 163 7.66 6.25 0.79
C MET A 163 9.17 6.58 0.78
N VAL A 164 9.93 6.23 1.82
CA VAL A 164 11.36 6.55 1.90
C VAL A 164 12.20 5.35 1.44
N PRO A 165 13.07 5.50 0.44
CA PRO A 165 13.96 4.43 0.01
C PRO A 165 14.99 4.13 1.09
N MET A 166 15.16 2.86 1.40
CA MET A 166 16.03 2.37 2.45
C MET A 166 16.80 1.15 1.94
N THR A 167 18.12 1.19 2.03
CA THR A 167 18.98 0.05 1.70
C THR A 167 19.54 -0.56 2.98
N ILE A 168 19.30 -1.84 3.18
CA ILE A 168 19.87 -2.63 4.28
C ILE A 168 20.95 -3.53 3.71
N LYS A 169 22.19 -3.37 4.19
CA LYS A 169 23.35 -4.16 3.76
C LYS A 169 23.73 -5.15 4.84
N PHE A 170 23.22 -6.38 4.76
CA PHE A 170 23.58 -7.41 5.73
C PHE A 170 25.03 -7.90 5.56
N ASP A 171 25.63 -7.66 4.39
CA ASP A 171 27.01 -8.04 4.07
C ASP A 171 28.05 -7.24 4.86
N ASP A 172 27.69 -6.08 5.41
CA ASP A 172 28.60 -5.24 6.20
C ASP A 172 28.75 -5.74 7.65
N PHE A 173 27.94 -6.72 8.09
CA PHE A 173 28.00 -7.24 9.44
C PHE A 173 29.03 -8.36 9.58
N ALA A 174 29.87 -8.29 10.62
CA ALA A 174 30.97 -9.22 10.86
C ALA A 174 30.57 -10.71 11.06
N ASN A 175 29.29 -10.99 11.33
CA ASN A 175 28.80 -12.36 11.55
C ASN A 175 27.70 -12.73 10.54
N HIS A 176 28.11 -13.38 9.45
CA HIS A 176 27.23 -13.82 8.36
C HIS A 176 26.48 -15.13 8.67
N GLU A 177 26.95 -15.90 9.65
CA GLU A 177 26.42 -17.25 9.93
C GLU A 177 25.26 -17.23 10.93
N ASN A 178 25.15 -16.18 11.75
CA ASN A 178 24.12 -16.08 12.76
C ASN A 178 23.04 -15.06 12.39
N PRO A 179 21.76 -15.40 12.59
CA PRO A 179 20.67 -14.46 12.46
C PRO A 179 20.88 -13.23 13.33
N GLN A 180 20.53 -12.05 12.80
CA GLN A 180 20.66 -10.77 13.49
C GLN A 180 19.30 -10.09 13.59
N LEU A 181 19.19 -9.16 14.53
CA LEU A 181 18.02 -8.33 14.72
C LEU A 181 18.44 -6.88 14.49
N LEU A 182 17.79 -6.23 13.52
CA LEU A 182 17.89 -4.79 13.31
C LEU A 182 16.58 -4.15 13.69
N SER A 183 16.69 -2.99 14.31
CA SER A 183 15.54 -2.26 14.82
C SER A 183 15.65 -0.81 14.37
N TYR A 184 14.57 -0.30 13.80
CA TYR A 184 14.46 1.07 13.32
C TYR A 184 13.26 1.70 14.01
N ASN A 185 13.47 2.79 14.76
CA ASN A 185 12.33 3.47 15.35
C ASN A 185 11.65 4.33 14.28
N LEU A 186 10.34 4.21 14.21
CA LEU A 186 9.50 5.02 13.35
C LEU A 186 9.19 6.34 14.07
N SER A 187 8.81 7.32 13.28
CA SER A 187 8.11 8.52 13.70
C SER A 187 6.63 8.35 13.40
N GLY A 188 5.78 9.14 14.06
CA GLY A 188 4.34 9.14 13.87
C GLY A 188 3.84 10.55 13.61
N MET A 189 2.94 10.69 12.64
CA MET A 189 2.23 11.94 12.39
C MET A 189 0.73 11.67 12.37
N ARG A 190 -0.06 12.59 12.94
CA ARG A 190 -1.50 12.61 12.72
C ARG A 190 -2.00 14.05 12.60
N VAL A 191 -3.07 14.22 11.84
CA VAL A 191 -3.89 15.43 11.89
C VAL A 191 -5.08 15.15 12.81
N ASN A 192 -5.30 16.00 13.80
CA ASN A 192 -6.34 15.79 14.81
C ASN A 192 -7.73 15.77 14.17
N ALA A 193 -8.55 14.77 14.54
CA ALA A 193 -9.96 14.74 14.19
C ALA A 193 -10.75 15.80 14.99
N TYR A 194 -11.89 16.23 14.46
CA TYR A 194 -12.81 17.15 15.13
C TYR A 194 -14.26 16.68 15.01
N ASP A 195 -15.06 17.02 16.01
CA ASP A 195 -16.48 16.69 16.04
C ASP A 195 -17.24 17.45 14.96
N GLY A 196 -18.00 16.72 14.13
CA GLY A 196 -18.77 17.30 13.03
C GLY A 196 -18.05 17.34 11.68
N MET A 197 -16.85 16.76 11.57
CA MET A 197 -16.15 16.59 10.28
C MET A 197 -17.01 15.77 9.31
N LYS A 198 -17.56 16.42 8.29
CA LYS A 198 -18.26 15.79 7.17
C LYS A 198 -17.94 16.55 5.87
N PRO A 199 -17.53 15.84 4.80
CA PRO A 199 -17.26 14.41 4.74
C PRO A 199 -15.98 14.01 5.49
N LYS A 200 -15.78 12.70 5.68
CA LYS A 200 -14.48 12.16 6.13
C LYS A 200 -13.40 12.73 5.21
N THR A 201 -12.44 13.44 5.80
CA THR A 201 -11.34 14.05 5.06
C THR A 201 -10.06 13.28 5.36
N SER A 202 -9.23 13.13 4.34
CA SER A 202 -7.89 12.55 4.46
C SER A 202 -6.85 13.63 4.36
N PHE A 203 -5.71 13.40 5.00
CA PHE A 203 -4.49 14.16 4.76
C PHE A 203 -3.54 13.32 3.92
N PHE A 204 -2.65 14.01 3.22
CA PHE A 204 -1.65 13.40 2.35
C PHE A 204 -0.27 13.72 2.90
N ILE A 205 0.63 12.74 2.89
CA ILE A 205 2.03 12.95 3.26
C ILE A 205 2.91 12.50 2.11
N SER A 206 3.92 13.30 1.78
CA SER A 206 4.96 12.95 0.81
C SER A 206 6.34 13.42 1.28
N PRO A 207 7.45 12.76 0.91
CA PRO A 207 8.79 13.26 1.21
C PRO A 207 9.10 14.55 0.44
N VAL A 208 9.66 15.59 1.09
CA VAL A 208 9.98 16.88 0.43
C VAL A 208 11.00 16.72 -0.69
N ASN A 209 12.03 15.89 -0.46
CA ASN A 209 13.15 15.69 -1.38
C ASN A 209 13.04 14.37 -2.18
N GLY A 210 11.84 13.81 -2.29
CA GLY A 210 11.60 12.53 -2.96
C GLY A 210 11.79 12.62 -4.47
N LEU A 211 12.65 11.76 -5.04
CA LEU A 211 12.74 11.55 -6.50
C LEU A 211 11.48 10.87 -7.07
N LEU A 212 10.66 10.28 -6.19
CA LEU A 212 9.43 9.59 -6.53
C LEU A 212 8.26 10.37 -5.92
N SER A 213 7.27 10.73 -6.74
CA SER A 213 6.00 11.33 -6.30
C SER A 213 5.11 10.25 -5.64
N VAL A 214 5.59 9.64 -4.56
CA VAL A 214 4.79 8.71 -3.75
C VAL A 214 4.18 9.49 -2.61
N THR A 215 2.88 9.34 -2.45
CA THR A 215 2.08 10.02 -1.44
C THR A 215 1.29 8.96 -0.68
N GLU A 216 1.39 8.97 0.64
CA GLU A 216 0.54 8.18 1.52
C GLU A 216 -0.69 9.00 1.90
N THR A 217 -1.82 8.32 2.05
CA THR A 217 -3.10 8.94 2.42
C THR A 217 -3.54 8.37 3.76
N GLN A 218 -4.01 9.23 4.66
CA GLN A 218 -4.51 8.79 5.96
C GLN A 218 -5.71 9.64 6.40
N GLU A 219 -6.69 9.01 7.04
CA GLU A 219 -7.83 9.69 7.65
C GLU A 219 -7.40 10.48 8.89
N PHE A 220 -8.07 11.60 9.15
CA PHE A 220 -7.82 12.40 10.35
C PHE A 220 -8.09 11.58 11.62
N GLY A 221 -7.32 11.84 12.67
CA GLY A 221 -7.38 11.12 13.94
C GLY A 221 -6.53 9.86 14.00
N HIS A 222 -6.05 9.35 12.86
CA HIS A 222 -5.24 8.15 12.76
C HIS A 222 -3.76 8.46 12.53
N TRP A 223 -2.89 7.60 13.02
CA TRP A 223 -1.45 7.75 12.87
C TRP A 223 -0.99 7.28 11.50
N GLN A 224 -0.15 8.07 10.86
CA GLN A 224 0.72 7.66 9.77
C GLN A 224 2.12 7.45 10.35
N PHE A 225 2.62 6.22 10.29
CA PHE A 225 3.97 5.90 10.71
C PHE A 225 4.95 5.99 9.54
N LEU A 226 6.10 6.62 9.79
CA LEU A 226 7.10 6.97 8.79
C LEU A 226 8.51 6.78 9.38
N LEU A 227 9.54 6.80 8.54
CA LEU A 227 10.91 6.98 9.04
C LEU A 227 11.14 8.44 9.46
N GLY A 228 12.23 8.71 10.18
CA GLY A 228 12.66 10.09 10.40
C GLY A 228 13.07 10.75 9.08
N GLY A 229 12.65 12.00 8.86
CA GLY A 229 12.87 12.69 7.59
C GLY A 229 12.11 14.00 7.45
N GLU A 230 12.21 14.60 6.26
CA GLU A 230 11.48 15.81 5.88
C GLU A 230 10.29 15.45 4.98
N TYR A 231 9.11 15.86 5.42
CA TYR A 231 7.85 15.53 4.77
C TYR A 231 7.04 16.80 4.48
N ARG A 232 6.21 16.73 3.45
CA ARG A 232 5.17 17.68 3.14
C ARG A 232 3.83 17.05 3.48
N LEU A 233 3.14 17.65 4.44
CA LEU A 233 1.77 17.35 4.79
C LEU A 233 0.85 18.23 3.96
N GLU A 234 -0.19 17.66 3.35
CA GLU A 234 -1.16 18.39 2.53
C GLU A 234 -2.59 18.05 2.94
N VAL A 235 -3.42 19.09 3.02
CA VAL A 235 -4.86 18.99 3.31
C VAL A 235 -5.58 20.04 2.46
N ASN A 236 -6.53 19.62 1.63
CA ASN A 236 -7.44 20.50 0.89
C ASN A 236 -6.77 21.74 0.28
N GLY A 237 -5.63 21.58 -0.41
CA GLY A 237 -4.92 22.69 -1.08
C GLY A 237 -4.00 23.54 -0.21
N THR A 238 -3.90 23.26 1.09
CA THR A 238 -2.86 23.78 1.98
C THR A 238 -1.77 22.75 2.20
N SER A 239 -0.55 23.21 2.39
CA SER A 239 0.60 22.35 2.67
C SER A 239 1.47 22.93 3.78
N MET A 240 2.12 22.05 4.54
CA MET A 240 3.15 22.44 5.50
C MET A 240 4.30 21.44 5.44
N ASP A 241 5.53 21.97 5.44
CA ASP A 241 6.73 21.15 5.52
C ASP A 241 7.07 20.89 6.99
N VAL A 242 7.37 19.63 7.30
CA VAL A 242 7.57 19.12 8.66
C VAL A 242 8.80 18.22 8.69
N THR A 243 9.60 18.35 9.74
CA THR A 243 10.76 17.49 9.97
C THR A 243 10.45 16.57 11.14
N LEU A 244 10.45 15.26 10.90
CA LEU A 244 10.26 14.23 11.92
C LEU A 244 11.60 13.62 12.31
N LYS A 245 11.87 13.58 13.60
CA LYS A 245 12.99 12.84 14.19
C LYS A 245 12.56 11.42 14.51
N GLU A 246 13.54 10.51 14.55
CA GLU A 246 13.33 9.13 14.96
C GLU A 246 12.62 9.05 16.33
N GLY A 247 11.51 8.30 16.42
CA GLY A 247 10.70 8.15 17.62
C GLY A 247 9.76 9.33 17.94
N GLU A 248 9.77 10.39 17.13
CA GLU A 248 8.93 11.57 17.34
C GLU A 248 7.45 11.28 17.05
N GLN A 249 6.58 11.96 17.79
CA GLN A 249 5.13 11.97 17.61
C GLN A 249 4.70 13.41 17.33
N LEU A 250 4.19 13.66 16.13
CA LEU A 250 3.68 14.96 15.74
C LEU A 250 2.16 14.92 15.60
N GLU A 251 1.49 15.80 16.34
CA GLU A 251 0.07 16.03 16.21
C GLU A 251 -0.16 17.42 15.63
N VAL A 252 -0.83 17.47 14.49
CA VAL A 252 -1.16 18.73 13.81
C VAL A 252 -2.64 19.02 14.04
N ALA A 253 -2.93 20.16 14.65
CA ALA A 253 -4.30 20.65 14.75
C ALA A 253 -4.68 21.39 13.45
N PRO A 254 -5.80 21.02 12.79
CA PRO A 254 -6.23 21.69 11.58
C PRO A 254 -6.80 23.08 11.91
N ALA A 255 -6.75 23.99 10.95
CA ALA A 255 -7.57 25.19 10.90
C ALA A 255 -8.84 24.92 10.05
N PHE A 256 -9.84 25.80 10.12
CA PHE A 256 -11.06 25.66 9.34
C PHE A 256 -11.30 26.88 8.46
N LEU A 257 -11.70 26.64 7.22
CA LEU A 257 -12.05 27.68 6.27
C LEU A 257 -13.46 27.44 5.76
N ARG A 258 -14.31 28.47 5.88
CA ARG A 258 -15.63 28.50 5.23
C ARG A 258 -15.76 29.76 4.39
N VAL A 259 -16.20 29.58 3.15
CA VAL A 259 -16.53 30.71 2.28
C VAL A 259 -18.04 30.75 2.05
N ASP A 260 -18.70 31.66 2.75
CA ASP A 260 -20.16 31.77 2.82
C ASP A 260 -20.71 32.78 1.78
N VAL A 261 -21.91 32.54 1.29
CA VAL A 261 -22.62 33.49 0.43
C VAL A 261 -23.35 34.49 1.30
N SER A 262 -23.07 35.79 1.13
CA SER A 262 -23.79 36.83 1.86
C SER A 262 -25.31 36.70 1.66
N GLU A 263 -26.11 36.73 2.73
CA GLU A 263 -27.58 36.65 2.67
C GLU A 263 -28.22 37.69 1.74
N SER A 264 -27.52 38.81 1.55
CA SER A 264 -27.90 39.89 0.63
C SER A 264 -27.62 39.61 -0.85
N VAL A 265 -27.03 38.46 -1.19
CA VAL A 265 -26.56 38.13 -2.55
C VAL A 265 -27.20 36.83 -3.02
N ASN A 266 -28.04 36.93 -4.06
CA ASN A 266 -28.61 35.77 -4.71
C ASN A 266 -27.67 35.25 -5.82
N LEU A 267 -26.86 34.23 -5.50
CA LEU A 267 -25.99 33.57 -6.47
C LEU A 267 -26.73 32.63 -7.44
N ASN A 268 -27.99 32.27 -7.15
CA ASN A 268 -28.81 31.41 -8.01
C ASN A 268 -29.46 32.18 -9.18
N THR A 269 -29.74 33.48 -9.03
CA THR A 269 -30.24 34.34 -10.14
C THR A 269 -29.13 34.77 -11.11
N SER A 270 -27.97 34.15 -10.99
CA SER A 270 -26.67 34.76 -11.22
C SER A 270 -25.79 33.83 -12.07
N SER A 271 -25.93 32.53 -11.83
CA SER A 271 -25.48 31.42 -12.68
C SER A 271 -26.19 31.33 -14.03
N ASN A 272 -27.26 32.10 -14.26
CA ASN A 272 -28.08 32.02 -15.48
C ASN A 272 -27.50 32.76 -16.71
N ILE A 273 -26.35 33.44 -16.61
CA ILE A 273 -25.79 34.20 -17.74
C ILE A 273 -24.45 33.63 -18.25
N LEU A 274 -23.72 32.83 -17.46
CA LEU A 274 -22.52 32.14 -17.91
C LEU A 274 -22.48 30.75 -17.27
N GLY A 275 -22.34 29.69 -18.08
CA GLY A 275 -22.34 28.28 -17.64
C GLY A 275 -21.11 27.85 -16.84
N THR A 276 -20.60 28.71 -15.97
CA THR A 276 -19.40 28.47 -15.14
C THR A 276 -19.82 28.42 -13.66
N PRO A 277 -19.55 27.32 -12.93
CA PRO A 277 -19.88 27.25 -11.51
C PRO A 277 -19.09 28.29 -10.71
N SER A 278 -19.73 28.84 -9.65
CA SER A 278 -19.06 29.73 -8.69
C SER A 278 -18.30 28.89 -7.67
N TYR A 279 -16.98 28.99 -7.68
CA TYR A 279 -16.08 28.35 -6.72
C TYR A 279 -15.01 29.33 -6.26
N VAL A 280 -14.37 29.01 -5.13
CA VAL A 280 -13.22 29.74 -4.60
C VAL A 280 -11.98 28.91 -4.85
N GLU A 281 -10.98 29.51 -5.46
CA GLU A 281 -9.66 28.94 -5.60
C GLU A 281 -8.82 29.28 -4.36
N LEU A 282 -8.34 28.23 -3.69
CA LEU A 282 -7.37 28.29 -2.59
C LEU A 282 -5.97 28.02 -3.15
N ASN A 283 -5.02 28.90 -2.81
CA ASN A 283 -3.60 28.80 -3.18
C ASN A 283 -3.35 28.58 -4.69
N GLY A 284 -4.25 29.07 -5.55
CA GLY A 284 -4.06 29.01 -7.00
C GLY A 284 -4.17 27.62 -7.63
N GLY A 285 -4.82 26.66 -6.97
CA GLY A 285 -4.92 25.30 -7.53
C GLY A 285 -5.97 24.37 -6.91
N HIS A 286 -6.62 24.75 -5.81
CA HIS A 286 -7.64 23.91 -5.16
C HIS A 286 -8.99 24.60 -5.14
N TRP A 287 -10.04 23.92 -5.61
CA TRP A 287 -11.38 24.48 -5.70
C TRP A 287 -12.21 24.13 -4.47
N LEU A 288 -12.73 25.14 -3.81
CA LEU A 288 -13.64 25.03 -2.69
C LEU A 288 -15.05 25.41 -3.11
N ASP A 289 -16.02 24.59 -2.72
CA ASP A 289 -17.42 24.91 -2.86
C ASP A 289 -17.82 25.97 -1.83
N LEU A 290 -18.81 26.78 -2.21
CA LEU A 290 -19.36 27.81 -1.33
C LEU A 290 -20.27 27.18 -0.27
N ASN A 291 -20.33 27.80 0.91
CA ASN A 291 -21.10 27.40 2.09
C ASN A 291 -20.67 26.09 2.75
N GLU A 292 -19.54 25.51 2.34
CA GLU A 292 -18.93 24.35 2.97
C GLU A 292 -17.78 24.75 3.89
N THR A 293 -17.55 23.97 4.94
CA THR A 293 -16.43 24.16 5.87
C THR A 293 -15.36 23.11 5.58
N TYR A 294 -14.18 23.56 5.20
CA TYR A 294 -13.05 22.70 4.88
C TYR A 294 -12.02 22.73 6.00
N PRO A 295 -11.54 21.56 6.48
CA PRO A 295 -10.31 21.51 7.26
C PRO A 295 -9.13 21.86 6.34
N VAL A 296 -8.22 22.67 6.85
CA VAL A 296 -7.00 23.12 6.17
C VAL A 296 -5.86 23.15 7.19
N LEU A 297 -4.62 23.23 6.72
CA LEU A 297 -3.45 23.41 7.58
C LEU A 297 -3.32 24.89 7.99
N PRO A 298 -2.88 25.19 9.22
CA PRO A 298 -2.67 26.56 9.67
C PRO A 298 -1.51 27.22 8.90
N GLY A 299 -1.61 28.53 8.72
CA GLY A 299 -0.65 29.33 7.97
C GLY A 299 -1.32 30.39 7.10
N THR A 300 -0.53 31.06 6.27
CA THR A 300 -1.06 32.06 5.33
C THR A 300 -1.49 31.37 4.04
N ALA A 301 -2.71 31.67 3.59
CA ALA A 301 -3.26 31.16 2.33
C ALA A 301 -3.82 32.29 1.47
N THR A 302 -4.02 32.02 0.17
CA THR A 302 -4.67 32.95 -0.75
C THR A 302 -6.00 32.41 -1.23
N LEU A 303 -7.01 33.29 -1.28
CA LEU A 303 -8.34 33.00 -1.79
C LEU A 303 -8.63 33.87 -3.02
N LYS A 304 -9.19 33.26 -4.05
CA LYS A 304 -9.56 33.94 -5.28
C LYS A 304 -10.89 33.40 -5.79
N MET A 305 -11.84 34.29 -6.07
CA MET A 305 -13.05 33.87 -6.78
C MET A 305 -12.72 33.61 -8.24
N ASN A 306 -13.33 32.56 -8.81
CA ASN A 306 -13.26 32.34 -10.24
C ASN A 306 -13.75 33.60 -11.00
N GLY A 307 -12.93 34.10 -11.93
CA GLY A 307 -13.18 35.34 -12.69
C GLY A 307 -12.75 36.63 -12.00
N SER A 308 -12.34 36.60 -10.72
CA SER A 308 -11.78 37.77 -10.03
C SER A 308 -10.30 37.96 -10.35
N LEU A 309 -9.90 39.22 -10.60
CA LEU A 309 -8.48 39.61 -10.66
C LEU A 309 -7.87 39.83 -9.28
N LYS A 310 -8.69 39.88 -8.22
CA LYS A 310 -8.24 40.12 -6.85
C LYS A 310 -8.07 38.80 -6.08
N GLU A 311 -6.89 38.66 -5.50
CA GLU A 311 -6.55 37.63 -4.53
C GLU A 311 -6.58 38.23 -3.13
N HIS A 312 -7.06 37.45 -2.18
CA HIS A 312 -7.18 37.83 -0.78
C HIS A 312 -6.28 36.92 0.06
N VAL A 313 -5.37 37.54 0.82
CA VAL A 313 -4.50 36.82 1.75
C VAL A 313 -5.25 36.64 3.06
N VAL A 314 -5.30 35.40 3.56
CA VAL A 314 -5.98 35.05 4.81
C VAL A 314 -5.02 34.30 5.71
N ASP A 315 -5.06 34.60 7.00
CA ASP A 315 -4.32 33.87 8.02
C ASP A 315 -5.23 32.80 8.64
N LEU A 316 -4.84 31.54 8.49
CA LEU A 316 -5.54 30.38 9.00
C LEU A 316 -4.92 29.99 10.35
N VAL A 317 -5.70 30.14 11.42
CA VAL A 317 -5.26 29.85 12.78
C VAL A 317 -5.71 28.46 13.20
N SER A 318 -4.80 27.72 13.85
CA SER A 318 -5.05 26.37 14.34
C SER A 318 -6.31 26.33 15.21
N SER A 319 -7.18 25.35 14.95
CA SER A 319 -8.44 25.11 15.66
C SER A 319 -9.48 26.23 15.55
N GLU A 320 -9.27 27.26 14.73
CA GLU A 320 -10.22 28.36 14.54
C GLU A 320 -10.93 28.28 13.19
N LEU A 321 -12.19 28.76 13.16
CA LEU A 321 -12.94 28.93 11.92
C LEU A 321 -12.71 30.33 11.35
N THR A 322 -12.08 30.36 10.18
CA THR A 322 -11.99 31.54 9.33
C THR A 322 -13.18 31.55 8.37
N GLU A 323 -14.13 32.47 8.59
CA GLU A 323 -15.27 32.68 7.71
C GLU A 323 -15.03 33.88 6.78
N LYS A 324 -15.17 33.70 5.47
CA LYS A 324 -15.12 34.78 4.48
C LYS A 324 -16.43 34.83 3.71
N LYS A 325 -16.92 36.04 3.38
CA LYS A 325 -18.19 36.21 2.68
C LYS A 325 -18.01 36.63 1.24
N VAL A 326 -18.65 35.93 0.33
CA VAL A 326 -18.70 36.31 -1.08
C VAL A 326 -19.77 37.38 -1.28
N ARG A 327 -19.40 38.47 -1.94
CA ARG A 327 -20.33 39.49 -2.43
C ARG A 327 -20.22 39.65 -3.94
N SER A 328 -21.34 39.71 -4.62
CA SER A 328 -21.37 40.04 -6.03
C SER A 328 -21.64 41.52 -6.22
N VAL A 329 -20.87 42.16 -7.10
CA VAL A 329 -21.18 43.49 -7.62
C VAL A 329 -21.46 43.33 -9.11
N LEU A 330 -22.61 43.80 -9.55
CA LEU A 330 -22.89 43.91 -10.97
C LEU A 330 -22.35 45.27 -11.41
N VAL A 331 -21.33 45.28 -12.27
CA VAL A 331 -20.90 46.53 -12.91
C VAL A 331 -21.86 46.74 -14.07
N ASP A 332 -22.83 47.62 -13.85
CA ASP A 332 -23.69 48.10 -14.92
C ASP A 332 -22.81 49.01 -15.78
N LEU A 333 -22.38 48.47 -16.92
CA LEU A 333 -21.82 49.30 -17.98
C LEU A 333 -23.04 49.98 -18.62
N ASP A 334 -23.04 51.31 -18.78
CA ASP A 334 -24.09 52.11 -19.44
C ASP A 334 -24.28 51.67 -20.91
N CYS A 335 -24.83 50.48 -21.10
CA CYS A 335 -24.82 49.75 -22.35
C CYS A 335 -26.18 49.84 -23.02
N SER A 336 -26.14 50.04 -24.34
CA SER A 336 -27.35 49.95 -25.15
C SER A 336 -27.90 48.51 -25.08
N PRO A 337 -29.23 48.30 -25.00
CA PRO A 337 -29.88 46.97 -24.90
C PRO A 337 -29.51 45.95 -26.00
N TRP A 338 -28.80 46.39 -27.04
CA TRP A 338 -28.46 45.62 -28.24
C TRP A 338 -26.96 45.38 -28.41
N ASP A 339 -26.13 45.86 -27.47
CA ASP A 339 -24.68 45.69 -27.53
C ASP A 339 -24.24 44.46 -26.72
N TRP A 340 -24.13 43.32 -27.40
CA TRP A 340 -23.74 42.05 -26.77
C TRP A 340 -22.27 42.02 -26.33
N SER A 341 -21.45 42.96 -26.82
CA SER A 341 -20.08 43.14 -26.34
C SER A 341 -20.02 43.90 -25.00
N CYS A 342 -21.16 44.46 -24.59
CA CYS A 342 -21.34 45.34 -23.44
C CYS A 342 -22.12 44.64 -22.30
N LEU A 343 -22.41 43.33 -22.42
CA LEU A 343 -22.99 42.56 -21.31
C LEU A 343 -22.11 42.71 -20.06
N GLY A 344 -22.66 43.39 -19.04
CA GLY A 344 -21.94 43.88 -17.87
C GLY A 344 -21.01 42.84 -17.25
N SER A 345 -19.75 43.24 -17.02
CA SER A 345 -18.83 42.42 -16.25
C SER A 345 -19.35 42.34 -14.82
N ARG A 346 -19.82 41.16 -14.43
CA ARG A 346 -20.14 40.88 -13.04
C ARG A 346 -18.85 40.55 -12.31
N ASP A 347 -18.39 41.47 -11.48
CA ASP A 347 -17.26 41.22 -10.59
C ASP A 347 -17.77 40.63 -9.28
N VAL A 348 -17.29 39.43 -8.95
CA VAL A 348 -17.55 38.80 -7.66
C VAL A 348 -16.35 39.03 -6.76
N TYR A 349 -16.59 39.68 -5.63
CA TYR A 349 -15.59 40.06 -4.64
C TYR A 349 -15.67 39.17 -3.40
N LEU A 350 -14.51 38.82 -2.86
CA LEU A 350 -14.41 38.30 -1.50
C LEU A 350 -14.39 39.48 -0.53
N TYR A 351 -15.21 39.40 0.51
CA TYR A 351 -15.24 40.37 1.59
C TYR A 351 -14.88 39.67 2.90
N GLU A 352 -13.97 40.29 3.64
CA GLU A 352 -13.58 39.84 4.96
C GLU A 352 -14.55 40.46 5.97
N THR A 353 -15.52 39.68 6.45
CA THR A 353 -16.15 40.05 7.72
C THR A 353 -15.25 39.53 8.83
N ASP A 354 -14.57 40.41 9.55
CA ASP A 354 -13.78 40.04 10.74
C ASP A 354 -14.72 39.61 11.88
N LYS A 355 -15.31 38.43 11.76
CA LYS A 355 -15.99 37.74 12.85
C LYS A 355 -15.20 36.48 13.17
N SER A 356 -14.30 36.59 14.14
CA SER A 356 -13.79 35.43 14.86
C SER A 356 -14.94 34.82 15.68
N TYR A 357 -15.31 33.58 15.40
CA TYR A 357 -16.28 32.85 16.23
C TYR A 357 -15.50 32.01 17.26
N PRO A 358 -15.87 32.08 18.55
CA PRO A 358 -15.28 31.25 19.60
C PRO A 358 -15.68 29.78 19.50
#